data_AF-A0A238KDZ2-F1
#
_entry.id   AF-A0A238KDZ2-F1
#
_cell.length_a   1.000
_cell.length_b   1.000
_cell.length_c   1.000
_cell.angle_alpha   90.00
_cell.angle_beta   90.00
_cell.angle_gamma   90.00
#
_symmetry.space_group_name_H-M   'P 1'
#
loop_
_entity.id
_entity.type
_entity.pdbx_description
1 polymer ?
#
loop_
_entity_poly.entity_id
_entity_poly.type
_entity_poly.pdbx_seq_one_letter_code
_entity_poly.pdbx_strand_id
1 'polypeptide(L)'
;MKLKTTVYNEPAQDPRLARRQRKADALRRHALSPLRILLMVLALPLTTGMIALGVYLRTSDLERTEAVMHLVALAGCDAARSVGLGPMREGQLGYHKRNDPDGDGIACESSVRAATRSAVPVQAPASTQSAAPKPRAVGNAKFVRP
;
A
#
# COMPACT_ATOMS: atom_id res chain seq x y z
N MET A 1 -6.94 -87.27 -2.00
CA MET A 1 -7.17 -85.94 -2.63
C MET A 1 -5.92 -85.09 -2.46
N LYS A 2 -5.13 -84.88 -3.53
CA LYS A 2 -3.96 -83.99 -3.51
C LYS A 2 -4.37 -82.64 -4.09
N LEU A 3 -4.27 -81.57 -3.31
CA LEU A 3 -4.46 -80.20 -3.79
C LEU A 3 -3.24 -79.78 -4.62
N LYS A 4 -3.48 -79.42 -5.88
CA LYS A 4 -2.50 -78.80 -6.78
C LYS A 4 -2.51 -77.29 -6.50
N THR A 5 -1.45 -76.76 -5.93
CA THR A 5 -1.20 -75.32 -5.84
C THR A 5 -0.80 -74.80 -7.22
N THR A 6 -1.67 -74.01 -7.85
CA THR A 6 -1.35 -73.22 -9.03
C THR A 6 -0.45 -72.06 -8.62
N VAL A 7 0.84 -72.18 -8.94
CA VAL A 7 1.80 -71.07 -8.89
C VAL A 7 1.36 -70.04 -9.93
N TYR A 8 0.78 -68.93 -9.49
CA TYR A 8 0.55 -67.76 -10.34
C TYR A 8 1.92 -67.19 -10.70
N ASN A 9 2.28 -67.31 -11.97
CA ASN A 9 3.50 -66.72 -12.53
C ASN A 9 3.27 -65.22 -12.68
N GLU A 10 3.93 -64.39 -11.86
CA GLU A 10 3.93 -62.94 -12.05
C GLU A 10 4.45 -62.60 -13.46
N PRO A 11 3.82 -61.68 -14.21
CA PRO A 11 4.35 -61.26 -15.50
C PRO A 11 5.68 -60.54 -15.28
N ALA A 12 6.78 -61.21 -15.65
CA ALA A 12 8.11 -60.63 -15.67
C ALA A 12 8.08 -59.30 -16.44
N GLN A 13 8.21 -58.18 -15.71
CA GLN A 13 8.19 -56.84 -16.28
C GLN A 13 9.29 -56.72 -17.35
N ASP A 14 8.91 -56.42 -18.60
CA ASP A 14 9.85 -56.30 -19.71
C ASP A 14 10.86 -55.16 -19.43
N PRO A 15 12.17 -55.46 -19.32
CA PRO A 15 13.20 -54.47 -19.01
C PRO A 15 13.30 -53.36 -20.08
N ARG A 16 12.80 -53.59 -21.29
CA ARG A 16 12.74 -52.58 -22.37
C ARG A 16 11.71 -51.49 -22.08
N LEU A 17 10.56 -51.86 -21.49
CA LEU A 17 9.52 -50.91 -21.10
C LEU A 17 9.99 -50.03 -19.93
N ALA A 18 10.64 -50.64 -18.93
CA ALA A 18 11.23 -49.90 -17.81
C ALA A 18 12.27 -48.87 -18.26
N ARG A 19 13.10 -49.20 -19.27
CA ARG A 19 14.11 -48.28 -19.82
C ARG A 19 13.50 -47.12 -20.59
N ARG A 20 12.37 -47.34 -21.28
CA ARG A 20 11.60 -46.29 -21.97
C ARG A 20 10.91 -45.35 -20.97
N GLN A 21 10.33 -45.88 -19.91
CA GLN A 21 9.70 -45.10 -18.83
C GLN A 21 10.72 -44.18 -18.14
N ARG A 22 11.92 -44.68 -17.79
CA ARG A 22 12.99 -43.86 -17.18
C ARG A 22 13.40 -42.67 -18.03
N LYS A 23 13.41 -42.80 -19.35
CA LYS A 23 13.71 -41.69 -20.27
C LYS A 23 12.58 -40.65 -20.29
N ALA A 24 11.33 -41.10 -20.30
CA ALA A 24 10.16 -40.21 -20.22
C ALA A 24 10.12 -39.46 -18.88
N ASP A 25 10.45 -40.13 -17.77
CA ASP A 25 10.47 -39.51 -16.44
C ASP A 25 11.63 -38.52 -16.26
N ALA A 26 12.77 -38.75 -16.92
CA ALA A 26 13.84 -37.76 -16.99
C ALA A 26 13.39 -36.47 -17.70
N LEU A 27 12.71 -36.60 -18.84
CA LEU A 27 12.16 -35.45 -19.57
C LEU A 27 11.06 -34.73 -18.78
N ARG A 28 10.18 -35.48 -18.10
CA ARG A 28 9.12 -34.92 -17.25
C ARG A 28 9.66 -34.14 -16.05
N ARG A 29 10.76 -34.58 -15.43
CA ARG A 29 11.40 -33.85 -14.32
C ARG A 29 11.96 -32.49 -14.75
N HIS A 30 12.41 -32.36 -15.99
CA HIS A 30 12.85 -31.08 -16.55
C HIS A 30 11.67 -30.19 -16.97
N ALA A 31 10.59 -30.78 -17.50
CA ALA A 31 9.40 -30.03 -17.93
C ALA A 31 8.55 -29.53 -16.74
N LEU A 32 8.44 -30.33 -15.67
CA LEU A 32 7.69 -30.04 -14.45
C LEU A 32 8.61 -29.70 -13.29
N SER A 33 9.70 -28.96 -13.54
CA SER A 33 10.60 -28.56 -12.45
C SER A 33 9.77 -27.73 -11.44
N PRO A 34 9.69 -28.11 -10.17
CA PRO A 34 8.87 -27.42 -9.18
C PRO A 34 9.26 -25.96 -9.03
N LEU A 35 10.54 -25.64 -9.29
CA LEU A 35 11.05 -24.27 -9.35
C LEU A 35 10.42 -23.44 -10.47
N ARG A 36 10.23 -23.98 -11.69
CA ARG A 36 9.55 -23.24 -12.78
C ARG A 36 8.09 -22.98 -12.44
N ILE A 37 7.40 -23.94 -11.84
CA ILE A 37 6.01 -23.77 -11.43
C ILE A 37 5.93 -22.68 -10.37
N LEU A 38 6.79 -22.73 -9.35
CA LEU A 38 6.91 -21.68 -8.33
C LEU A 38 7.18 -20.31 -8.95
N LEU A 39 8.14 -20.22 -9.87
CA LEU A 39 8.47 -18.97 -10.56
C LEU A 39 7.30 -18.44 -11.41
N MET A 40 6.58 -19.30 -12.13
CA MET A 40 5.38 -18.91 -12.88
C MET A 40 4.27 -18.40 -11.97
N VAL A 41 4.03 -19.09 -10.85
CA VAL A 41 3.03 -18.68 -9.84
C VAL A 41 3.41 -17.36 -9.18
N LEU A 42 4.69 -17.13 -8.89
CA LEU A 42 5.17 -15.90 -8.26
C LEU A 42 5.23 -14.73 -9.26
N ALA A 43 5.53 -15.01 -10.53
CA ALA A 43 5.55 -14.00 -11.58
C ALA A 43 4.16 -13.41 -11.85
N LEU A 44 3.09 -14.20 -11.72
CA LEU A 44 1.73 -13.77 -12.03
C LEU A 44 1.20 -12.58 -11.17
N PRO A 45 1.22 -12.63 -9.82
CA PRO A 45 0.81 -11.48 -9.01
C PRO A 45 1.78 -10.31 -9.16
N LEU A 46 3.06 -10.58 -9.42
CA LEU A 46 4.09 -9.55 -9.54
C LEU A 46 3.90 -8.73 -10.83
N THR A 47 3.65 -9.38 -11.97
CA THR A 47 3.31 -8.68 -13.22
C THR A 47 1.98 -7.95 -13.12
N THR A 48 0.98 -8.56 -12.49
CA THR A 48 -0.33 -7.93 -12.27
C THR A 48 -0.21 -6.65 -11.43
N GLY A 49 0.55 -6.70 -10.34
CA GLY A 49 0.81 -5.55 -9.47
C GLY A 49 1.56 -4.43 -10.20
N MET A 50 2.57 -4.77 -11.00
CA MET A 50 3.33 -3.78 -11.79
C MET A 50 2.45 -3.10 -12.85
N ILE A 51 1.59 -3.84 -13.53
CA ILE A 51 0.64 -3.28 -14.51
C ILE A 51 -0.36 -2.36 -13.81
N ALA A 52 -0.97 -2.81 -12.70
CA ALA A 52 -1.92 -2.02 -11.94
C ALA A 52 -1.29 -0.71 -11.43
N LEU A 53 -0.06 -0.77 -10.91
CA LEU A 53 0.70 0.39 -10.47
C LEU A 53 1.00 1.34 -11.63
N GLY A 54 1.42 0.81 -12.79
CA GLY A 54 1.70 1.61 -13.99
C GLY A 54 0.46 2.32 -14.53
N VAL A 55 -0.69 1.65 -14.53
CA VAL A 55 -1.99 2.25 -14.90
C VAL A 55 -2.35 3.35 -13.92
N TYR A 56 -2.30 3.07 -12.61
CA TYR A 56 -2.60 4.06 -11.56
C TYR A 56 -1.77 5.35 -11.72
N LEU A 57 -0.46 5.21 -11.92
CA LEU A 57 0.45 6.36 -12.11
C LEU A 57 0.20 7.13 -13.42
N ARG A 58 -0.41 6.49 -14.44
CA ARG A 58 -0.70 7.13 -15.72
C ARG A 58 -2.08 7.80 -15.72
N THR A 59 -3.02 7.28 -14.95
CA THR A 59 -4.41 7.77 -14.89
C THR A 59 -4.67 8.72 -13.73
N SER A 60 -3.78 8.82 -12.75
CA SER A 60 -3.94 9.76 -11.63
C SER A 60 -3.72 11.20 -12.09
N ASP A 61 -4.67 12.09 -11.77
CA ASP A 61 -4.54 13.54 -11.98
C ASP A 61 -3.49 14.21 -11.06
N LEU A 62 -3.02 13.48 -10.03
CA LEU A 62 -1.84 13.87 -9.26
C LEU A 62 -0.62 13.82 -10.16
N GLU A 63 0.24 14.83 -10.09
CA GLU A 63 1.53 14.81 -10.76
C GLU A 63 2.29 13.53 -10.36
N ARG A 64 3.00 12.87 -11.28
CA ARG A 64 3.60 11.55 -11.00
C ARG A 64 4.50 11.56 -9.76
N THR A 65 5.19 12.68 -9.53
CA THR A 65 6.00 12.95 -8.34
C THR A 65 5.16 12.97 -7.08
N GLU A 66 4.05 13.71 -7.11
CA GLU A 66 3.06 13.83 -6.05
C GLU A 66 2.49 12.46 -5.60
N ALA A 67 2.05 11.63 -6.55
CA ALA A 67 1.54 10.29 -6.23
C ALA A 67 2.58 9.41 -5.52
N VAL A 68 3.85 9.46 -5.97
CA VAL A 68 4.95 8.74 -5.32
C VAL A 68 5.19 9.26 -3.91
N MET A 69 5.19 10.59 -3.71
CA MET A 69 5.34 11.18 -2.38
C MET A 69 4.23 10.72 -1.42
N HIS A 70 2.99 10.63 -1.90
CA HIS A 70 1.87 10.15 -1.10
C HIS A 70 2.01 8.66 -0.70
N LEU A 71 2.52 7.82 -1.60
CA LEU A 71 2.81 6.40 -1.34
C LEU A 71 3.99 6.22 -0.38
N VAL A 72 5.04 7.02 -0.50
CA VAL A 72 6.17 6.97 0.43
C VAL A 72 5.71 7.39 1.82
N ALA A 73 4.88 8.43 1.93
CA ALA A 73 4.29 8.81 3.21
C ALA A 73 3.37 7.72 3.78
N LEU A 74 2.67 6.95 2.94
CA LEU A 74 1.84 5.83 3.38
C LEU A 74 2.65 4.72 4.07
N ALA A 75 3.91 4.53 3.66
CA ALA A 75 4.83 3.58 4.28
C ALA A 75 5.28 4.01 5.69
N GLY A 76 5.17 5.30 6.01
CA GLY A 76 5.40 5.84 7.35
C GLY A 76 6.31 7.06 7.36
N CYS A 77 6.45 7.67 8.54
CA CYS A 77 7.25 8.89 8.69
C CYS A 77 8.75 8.70 8.50
N ASP A 78 9.29 7.52 8.74
CA ASP A 78 10.72 7.26 8.50
C ASP A 78 11.03 7.19 7.01
N ALA A 79 10.16 6.50 6.25
CA ALA A 79 10.22 6.48 4.79
C ALA A 79 10.06 7.89 4.21
N ALA A 80 9.05 8.64 4.69
CA ALA A 80 8.85 10.04 4.33
C ALA A 80 10.10 10.90 4.58
N ARG A 81 10.67 10.87 5.79
CA ARG A 81 11.85 11.67 6.12
C ARG A 81 13.09 11.28 5.32
N SER A 82 13.25 9.99 4.99
CA SER A 82 14.37 9.51 4.17
C SER A 82 14.41 10.14 2.77
N VAL A 83 13.27 10.57 2.25
CA VAL A 83 13.15 11.29 0.97
C VAL A 83 12.93 12.80 1.16
N GLY A 84 13.07 13.31 2.38
CA GLY A 84 12.86 14.72 2.70
C GLY A 84 11.39 15.15 2.74
N LEU A 85 10.45 14.22 2.88
CA LEU A 85 9.03 14.51 3.08
C LEU A 85 8.72 14.86 4.54
N GLY A 86 8.08 16.01 4.75
CA GLY A 86 7.56 16.47 6.05
C GLY A 86 8.03 17.89 6.41
N PRO A 87 7.29 18.62 7.27
CA PRO A 87 5.98 18.31 7.85
C PRO A 87 4.81 18.51 6.86
N MET A 88 3.79 17.64 6.93
CA MET A 88 2.65 17.64 6.01
C MET A 88 1.36 17.97 6.75
N ARG A 89 0.58 18.94 6.26
CA ARG A 89 -0.68 19.35 6.90
C ARG A 89 -1.87 18.52 6.41
N GLU A 90 -2.92 18.44 7.21
CA GLU A 90 -4.18 17.83 6.79
C GLU A 90 -4.68 18.48 5.48
N GLY A 91 -5.07 17.63 4.52
CA GLY A 91 -5.44 18.04 3.16
C GLY A 91 -4.27 18.25 2.19
N GLN A 92 -3.02 18.26 2.67
CA GLN A 92 -1.85 18.25 1.80
C GLN A 92 -1.54 16.83 1.33
N LEU A 93 -0.89 16.79 0.18
CA LEU A 93 -0.38 15.56 -0.36
C LEU A 93 0.66 14.93 0.57
N GLY A 94 0.54 13.63 0.77
CA GLY A 94 1.38 12.89 1.73
C GLY A 94 0.87 12.89 3.17
N TYR A 95 -0.16 13.66 3.51
CA TYR A 95 -0.79 13.52 4.82
C TYR A 95 -1.54 12.19 4.93
N HIS A 96 -1.25 11.46 6.00
CA HIS A 96 -1.99 10.26 6.40
C HIS A 96 -2.30 10.37 7.87
N LYS A 97 -3.56 10.17 8.27
CA LYS A 97 -3.97 10.20 9.70
C LYS A 97 -3.16 9.23 10.58
N ARG A 98 -2.65 8.13 10.01
CA ARG A 98 -1.78 7.17 10.73
C ARG A 98 -0.44 7.78 11.17
N ASN A 99 0.00 8.85 10.49
CA ASN A 99 1.29 9.51 10.67
C ASN A 99 1.18 10.79 11.53
N ASP A 100 -0.03 11.09 12.02
CA ASP A 100 -0.36 12.19 12.94
C ASP A 100 -0.94 11.57 14.23
N PRO A 101 -0.07 11.05 15.12
CA PRO A 101 -0.51 10.34 16.32
C PRO A 101 -1.14 11.27 17.38
N ASP A 102 -0.81 12.55 17.37
CA ASP A 102 -1.33 13.57 18.26
C ASP A 102 -2.58 14.28 17.71
N GLY A 103 -2.85 14.16 16.42
CA GLY A 103 -4.07 14.66 15.78
C GLY A 103 -4.11 16.17 15.66
N ASP A 104 -2.95 16.83 15.61
CA ASP A 104 -2.84 18.28 15.48
C ASP A 104 -3.01 18.76 14.02
N GLY A 105 -3.19 17.81 13.09
CA GLY A 105 -3.31 18.03 11.67
C GLY A 105 -1.97 18.17 10.96
N ILE A 106 -0.85 17.81 11.60
CA ILE A 106 0.50 17.90 11.02
C ILE A 106 1.23 16.56 11.18
N ALA A 107 1.27 15.79 10.09
CA ALA A 107 1.97 14.51 10.05
C ALA A 107 3.49 14.66 9.90
N CYS A 108 4.20 13.68 10.48
CA CYS A 108 5.66 13.50 10.38
C CYS A 108 6.49 14.71 10.78
N GLU A 109 6.06 15.40 11.84
CA GLU A 109 6.86 16.45 12.46
C GLU A 109 8.26 15.98 12.83
N SER A 110 9.23 16.90 12.83
CA SER A 110 10.52 16.61 13.42
C SER A 110 10.35 16.43 14.94
N SER A 111 11.08 15.49 15.52
CA SER A 111 11.01 15.16 16.96
C SER A 111 11.20 16.39 17.86
N VAL A 112 11.99 17.37 17.44
CA VAL A 112 12.18 18.65 18.13
C VAL A 112 10.90 19.50 18.17
N ARG A 113 10.13 19.51 17.07
CA ARG A 113 8.91 20.31 16.93
C ARG A 113 7.71 19.64 17.58
N ALA A 114 7.59 18.32 17.43
CA ALA A 114 6.57 17.51 18.09
C ALA A 114 6.67 17.62 19.61
N ALA A 115 7.87 17.46 20.19
CA ALA A 115 8.06 17.57 21.64
C ALA A 115 7.69 18.96 22.18
N THR A 116 7.93 20.02 21.39
CA THR A 116 7.57 21.39 21.78
C THR A 116 6.06 21.61 21.74
N ARG A 117 5.32 20.97 20.82
CA ARG A 117 3.86 21.06 20.72
C ARG A 117 3.13 20.18 21.72
N SER A 118 3.58 18.94 21.90
CA SER A 118 3.02 18.02 22.90
C SER A 118 3.28 18.50 24.33
N ALA A 119 4.28 19.36 24.56
CA ALA A 119 4.56 19.97 25.85
C ALA A 119 3.77 21.26 26.13
N VAL A 120 2.96 21.76 25.20
CA VAL A 120 2.02 22.84 25.50
C VAL A 120 0.81 22.23 26.22
N PRO A 121 0.60 22.47 27.53
CA PRO A 121 -0.64 22.06 28.16
C PRO A 121 -1.78 22.79 27.45
N VAL A 122 -2.85 22.06 27.12
CA VAL A 122 -4.09 22.59 26.57
C VAL A 122 -4.60 23.68 27.51
N GLN A 123 -4.18 24.93 27.27
CA GLN A 123 -4.87 26.10 27.78
C GLN A 123 -6.13 26.21 26.96
N ALA A 124 -7.26 25.98 27.63
CA ALA A 124 -8.59 26.33 27.16
C ALA A 124 -8.55 27.70 26.45
N PRO A 125 -9.30 27.92 25.35
CA PRO A 125 -9.25 29.18 24.62
C PRO A 125 -9.84 30.30 25.48
N ALA A 126 -8.98 30.93 26.28
CA ALA A 126 -9.24 32.19 26.95
C ALA A 126 -8.70 33.31 26.07
N SER A 127 -9.51 33.75 25.11
CA SER A 127 -9.48 35.14 24.66
C SER A 127 -10.79 35.51 23.99
N THR A 128 -11.73 35.96 24.81
CA THR A 128 -12.83 36.83 24.41
C THR A 128 -12.22 38.15 23.92
N GLN A 129 -11.90 38.24 22.63
CA GLN A 129 -11.67 39.53 21.99
C GLN A 129 -13.03 40.18 21.71
N SER A 130 -13.61 40.78 22.76
CA SER A 130 -14.68 41.78 22.61
C SER A 130 -14.08 43.03 21.97
N ALA A 131 -13.91 43.00 20.66
CA ALA A 131 -13.76 44.21 19.87
C ALA A 131 -15.14 44.88 19.81
N ALA A 132 -15.27 46.02 20.49
CA ALA A 132 -16.46 46.85 20.47
C ALA A 132 -16.96 47.09 19.02
N PRO A 133 -18.26 46.91 18.72
CA PRO A 133 -18.76 47.21 17.39
C PRO A 133 -18.71 48.72 17.15
N LYS A 134 -17.90 49.14 16.18
CA LYS A 134 -17.91 50.51 15.65
C LYS A 134 -19.35 50.83 15.16
N PRO A 135 -19.96 51.96 15.54
CA PRO A 135 -21.26 52.34 15.01
C PRO A 135 -21.14 52.55 13.49
N ARG A 136 -21.87 51.73 12.71
CA ARG A 136 -22.04 51.92 11.27
C ARG A 136 -22.95 53.12 11.07
N ALA A 137 -22.40 54.21 10.53
CA ALA A 137 -23.19 55.33 10.05
C ALA A 137 -23.98 54.89 8.81
N VAL A 138 -25.30 54.78 8.93
CA VAL A 138 -26.20 54.58 7.79
C VAL A 138 -26.43 55.93 7.11
N GLY A 139 -26.01 56.04 5.85
CA GLY A 139 -26.28 57.21 5.02
C GLY A 139 -27.77 57.32 4.68
N ASN A 140 -28.27 58.55 4.64
CA ASN A 140 -29.67 58.87 4.34
C ASN A 140 -30.06 58.46 2.90
N ALA A 141 -30.57 57.25 2.72
CA ALA A 141 -31.27 56.87 1.50
C ALA A 141 -32.70 57.44 1.53
N LYS A 142 -32.99 58.38 0.62
CA LYS A 142 -34.34 58.92 0.41
C LYS A 142 -35.22 57.84 -0.23
N PHE A 143 -36.19 57.32 0.53
CA PHE A 143 -37.27 56.50 -0.02
C PHE A 143 -38.27 57.40 -0.75
N VAL A 144 -38.36 57.25 -2.07
CA VAL A 144 -39.46 57.76 -2.90
C VAL A 144 -40.63 56.79 -2.72
N ARG A 145 -41.79 57.31 -2.28
CA ARG A 145 -43.03 56.53 -2.16
C ARG A 145 -43.79 56.58 -3.50
N PRO A 146 -44.37 55.46 -3.96
CA PRO A 146 -45.34 55.46 -5.07
C PRO A 146 -46.69 56.04 -4.65
#